data_AF-A0A257M523-F1
#
_entry.id   AF-A0A257M523-F1
#
_cell.length_a   1.000
_cell.length_b   1.000
_cell.length_c   1.000
_cell.angle_alpha   90.00
_cell.angle_beta   90.00
_cell.angle_gamma   90.00
#
_symmetry.space_group_name_H-M   'P 1'
#
loop_
_entity.id
_entity.type
_entity.pdbx_description
1 polymer ?
#
loop_
_entity_poly.entity_id
_entity_poly.type
_entity_poly.pdbx_seq_one_letter_code
_entity_poly.pdbx_strand_id
1 'polypeptide(L)'
;MSSRSNDPSHSHAKIRGGEPRARSLPFRGPFILAGFLSAIHYLSIIAWLTCLVMFALQQNGAASKMVLYSMCLVVATWFVAFIKRRSARCPLCKGTPLLNSGALPHGKAHRIPPLNHGTTATLSLICTQEYRCMYCGNLYDLLKPIQSEKRASRN
;
A
#
# COMPACT_ATOMS: atom_id res chain seq x y z
N MET A 1 37.03 -27.19 -5.36
CA MET A 1 37.22 -26.93 -3.91
C MET A 1 37.64 -25.49 -3.75
N SER A 2 36.71 -24.58 -3.43
CA SER A 2 37.01 -23.17 -3.16
C SER A 2 36.50 -22.83 -1.78
N SER A 3 37.42 -22.35 -0.94
CA SER A 3 37.35 -22.26 0.50
C SER A 3 36.58 -21.02 0.99
N ARG A 4 35.99 -21.19 2.18
CA ARG A 4 35.25 -20.24 3.01
C ARG A 4 35.86 -18.83 3.11
N SER A 5 34.98 -17.84 3.23
CA SER A 5 35.08 -16.84 4.29
C SER A 5 33.68 -16.52 4.82
N ASN A 6 33.26 -17.26 5.85
CA ASN A 6 32.18 -16.86 6.74
C ASN A 6 32.76 -15.78 7.66
N ASP A 7 32.40 -14.52 7.45
CA ASP A 7 32.58 -13.47 8.44
C ASP A 7 31.31 -13.38 9.30
N PRO A 8 31.34 -13.85 10.56
CA PRO A 8 30.32 -13.51 11.52
C PRO A 8 30.63 -12.12 12.10
N SER A 9 29.61 -11.47 12.66
CA SER A 9 29.75 -10.38 13.64
C SER A 9 30.26 -9.02 13.15
N HIS A 10 29.47 -8.36 12.30
CA HIS A 10 29.17 -6.94 12.54
C HIS A 10 27.80 -6.83 13.24
N SER A 11 27.83 -6.99 14.57
CA SER A 11 26.78 -6.53 15.46
C SER A 11 26.72 -5.01 15.40
N HIS A 12 26.02 -4.48 14.39
CA HIS A 12 25.57 -3.11 14.40
C HIS A 12 24.64 -2.94 15.60
N ALA A 13 25.22 -2.45 16.71
CA ALA A 13 24.49 -1.83 17.79
C ALA A 13 23.50 -0.85 17.14
N LYS A 14 22.24 -1.26 17.09
CA LYS A 14 21.13 -0.50 16.52
C LYS A 14 20.88 0.67 17.46
N ILE A 15 21.70 1.71 17.34
CA ILE A 15 21.38 3.04 17.83
C ILE A 15 19.98 3.29 17.30
N ARG A 16 18.99 3.30 18.20
CA ARG A 16 17.60 3.65 17.91
C ARG A 16 17.59 5.15 17.62
N GLY A 17 18.26 5.56 16.54
CA GLY A 17 18.10 6.87 15.96
C GLY A 17 16.62 6.97 15.63
N GLY A 18 15.93 7.87 16.34
CA GLY A 18 14.49 8.02 16.25
C GLY A 18 14.06 8.00 14.79
N GLU A 19 13.04 7.21 14.48
CA GLU A 19 12.56 7.13 13.10
C GLU A 19 12.33 8.54 12.57
N PRO A 20 12.87 8.87 11.37
CA PRO A 20 12.74 10.20 10.82
C PRO A 20 11.25 10.55 10.75
N ARG A 21 10.88 11.64 11.43
CA ARG A 21 9.51 12.13 11.57
C ARG A 21 8.81 12.16 10.21
N ALA A 22 7.59 11.64 10.15
CA ALA A 22 6.79 11.61 8.93
C ALA A 22 6.70 13.00 8.29
N ARG A 23 6.89 13.07 6.97
CA ARG A 23 6.81 14.30 6.17
C ARG A 23 5.37 14.54 5.73
N SER A 24 4.97 15.81 5.64
CA SER A 24 3.69 16.17 5.03
C SER A 24 3.74 15.89 3.53
N LEU A 25 2.68 15.32 2.99
CA LEU A 25 2.55 15.07 1.57
C LEU A 25 1.97 16.31 0.85
N PRO A 26 2.69 16.92 -0.14
CA PRO A 26 2.23 18.15 -0.80
C PRO A 26 0.99 17.95 -1.67
N PHE A 27 0.80 16.74 -2.23
CA PHE A 27 -0.34 16.40 -3.09
C PHE A 27 -1.07 15.17 -2.55
N ARG A 28 -2.05 15.36 -1.67
CA ARG A 28 -2.75 14.26 -0.99
C ARG A 28 -3.84 13.58 -1.83
N GLY A 29 -4.48 14.33 -2.73
CA GLY A 29 -5.63 13.87 -3.52
C GLY A 29 -5.43 12.51 -4.21
N PRO A 30 -4.36 12.30 -5.00
CA PRO A 30 -4.11 11.01 -5.65
C PRO A 30 -3.95 9.84 -4.68
N PHE A 31 -3.38 10.09 -3.50
CA PHE A 31 -3.17 9.06 -2.48
C PHE A 31 -4.47 8.71 -1.76
N ILE A 32 -5.27 9.72 -1.39
CA ILE A 32 -6.60 9.52 -0.79
C ILE A 32 -7.48 8.71 -1.74
N LEU A 33 -7.56 9.13 -3.01
CA LEU A 33 -8.38 8.46 -4.01
C LEU A 33 -7.89 7.02 -4.27
N ALA A 34 -6.58 6.81 -4.37
CA ALA A 34 -6.00 5.48 -4.53
C ALA A 34 -6.27 4.58 -3.31
N GLY A 35 -6.14 5.11 -2.09
CA GLY A 35 -6.45 4.40 -0.84
C GLY A 35 -7.93 4.00 -0.77
N PHE A 36 -8.83 4.94 -1.04
CA PHE A 36 -10.28 4.72 -1.03
C PHE A 36 -10.71 3.64 -2.03
N LEU A 37 -10.27 3.73 -3.30
CA LEU A 37 -10.60 2.73 -4.32
C LEU A 37 -9.97 1.37 -4.02
N SER A 38 -8.78 1.34 -3.41
CA SER A 38 -8.17 0.09 -2.96
C SER A 38 -8.96 -0.55 -1.81
N ALA A 39 -9.52 0.26 -0.90
CA ALA A 39 -10.40 -0.24 0.15
C ALA A 39 -11.69 -0.86 -0.42
N ILE A 40 -12.34 -0.20 -1.38
CA ILE A 40 -13.51 -0.76 -2.10
C ILE A 40 -13.15 -2.08 -2.79
N HIS A 41 -11.98 -2.15 -3.42
CA HIS A 41 -11.52 -3.38 -4.06
C HIS A 41 -11.32 -4.51 -3.05
N TYR A 42 -10.70 -4.26 -1.89
CA TYR A 42 -10.55 -5.26 -0.84
C TYR A 42 -11.89 -5.73 -0.27
N LEU A 43 -12.85 -4.82 -0.07
CA LEU A 43 -14.21 -5.19 0.33
C LEU A 43 -14.91 -6.05 -0.74
N SER A 44 -14.68 -5.75 -2.02
CA SER A 44 -15.22 -6.53 -3.14
C SER A 44 -14.64 -7.95 -3.18
N ILE A 45 -13.35 -8.13 -2.85
CA ILE A 45 -12.74 -9.46 -2.72
C ILE A 45 -13.41 -10.24 -1.58
N ILE A 46 -13.64 -9.62 -0.42
CA ILE A 46 -14.34 -10.27 0.71
C ILE A 46 -15.75 -10.68 0.30
N ALA A 47 -16.50 -9.80 -0.38
CA ALA A 47 -17.84 -10.12 -0.87
C ALA A 47 -17.83 -11.30 -1.86
N TRP A 48 -16.89 -11.33 -2.81
CA TRP A 48 -16.74 -12.42 -3.77
C TRP A 48 -16.41 -13.75 -3.07
N LEU A 49 -15.50 -13.75 -2.09
CA LEU A 49 -15.20 -14.94 -1.29
C LEU A 49 -16.43 -15.44 -0.52
N THR A 50 -17.21 -14.55 0.06
CA THR A 50 -18.48 -14.91 0.72
C THR A 50 -19.48 -15.52 -0.26
N CYS A 51 -19.65 -14.94 -1.45
CA CYS A 51 -20.48 -15.51 -2.51
C CYS A 51 -19.99 -16.90 -2.94
N LEU A 52 -18.68 -17.11 -3.00
CA LEU A 52 -18.08 -18.40 -3.35
C LEU A 52 -18.38 -19.47 -2.31
N VAL A 53 -18.28 -19.14 -1.02
CA VAL A 53 -18.66 -20.05 0.08
C VAL A 53 -20.16 -20.38 0.01
N MET A 54 -21.02 -19.39 -0.19
CA MET A 54 -22.46 -19.62 -0.32
C MET A 54 -22.80 -20.51 -1.53
N PHE A 55 -22.13 -20.30 -2.66
CA PHE A 55 -22.28 -21.15 -3.84
C PHE A 55 -21.86 -22.59 -3.59
N ALA A 56 -20.74 -22.80 -2.88
CA ALA A 56 -20.27 -24.14 -2.51
C ALA A 56 -21.27 -24.89 -1.61
N LEU A 57 -22.02 -24.15 -0.77
CA LEU A 57 -23.01 -24.74 0.15
C LEU A 57 -24.38 -24.99 -0.49
N GLN A 58 -24.85 -24.14 -1.41
CA GLN A 58 -26.24 -24.16 -1.90
C GLN A 58 -26.41 -24.58 -3.36
N GLN A 59 -25.34 -24.60 -4.17
CA GLN A 59 -25.30 -25.07 -5.58
C GLN A 59 -26.50 -24.65 -6.47
N ASN A 60 -27.12 -23.50 -6.18
CA ASN A 60 -28.30 -23.04 -6.89
C ASN A 60 -27.92 -22.07 -8.03
N GLY A 61 -28.81 -21.95 -9.02
CA GLY A 61 -28.58 -21.08 -10.18
C GLY A 61 -28.55 -19.58 -9.85
N ALA A 62 -29.03 -19.16 -8.68
CA ALA A 62 -28.93 -17.78 -8.22
C ALA A 62 -27.52 -17.46 -7.69
N ALA A 63 -26.94 -18.38 -6.92
CA ALA A 63 -25.61 -18.26 -6.35
C ALA A 63 -24.53 -18.24 -7.43
N SER A 64 -24.66 -19.03 -8.49
CA SER A 64 -23.73 -18.98 -9.63
C SER A 64 -23.72 -17.60 -10.30
N LYS A 65 -24.89 -16.98 -10.49
CA LYS A 65 -25.00 -15.60 -11.02
C LYS A 65 -24.35 -14.58 -10.08
N MET A 66 -24.58 -14.70 -8.76
CA MET A 66 -23.96 -13.81 -7.76
C MET A 66 -22.43 -13.91 -7.76
N VAL A 67 -21.87 -15.12 -7.88
CA VAL A 67 -20.42 -15.33 -8.01
C VAL A 67 -19.89 -14.67 -9.27
N LEU A 68 -20.58 -14.81 -10.41
CA LEU A 68 -20.18 -14.17 -11.65
C LEU A 68 -20.18 -12.64 -11.56
N TYR A 69 -21.25 -12.04 -11.01
CA TYR A 69 -21.33 -10.59 -10.86
C TYR A 69 -20.28 -10.03 -9.90
N SER A 70 -20.06 -10.69 -8.77
CA SER A 70 -19.04 -10.28 -7.80
C SER A 70 -17.62 -10.44 -8.37
N MET A 71 -17.35 -11.47 -9.18
CA MET A 71 -16.07 -11.62 -9.88
C MET A 71 -15.82 -10.45 -10.85
N CYS A 72 -16.82 -10.10 -11.67
CA CYS A 72 -16.72 -8.95 -12.58
C CYS A 72 -16.46 -7.65 -11.81
N LEU A 73 -17.11 -7.46 -10.66
CA LEU A 73 -16.91 -6.30 -9.80
C LEU A 73 -15.48 -6.26 -9.23
N VAL A 74 -14.93 -7.39 -8.79
CA VAL A 74 -13.53 -7.50 -8.32
C VAL A 74 -12.55 -7.08 -9.41
N VAL A 75 -12.72 -7.55 -10.64
CA VAL A 75 -11.83 -7.20 -11.76
C VAL A 75 -11.94 -5.72 -12.12
N ALA A 76 -13.16 -5.17 -12.18
CA ALA A 76 -13.39 -3.76 -12.49
C ALA A 76 -12.77 -2.84 -11.42
N THR A 77 -13.04 -3.13 -10.14
CA THR A 77 -12.48 -2.34 -9.02
C THR A 77 -10.96 -2.48 -8.94
N TRP A 78 -10.40 -3.67 -9.22
CA TRP A 78 -8.96 -3.89 -9.30
C TRP A 78 -8.31 -2.98 -10.34
N PHE A 79 -8.86 -2.96 -11.55
CA PHE A 79 -8.33 -2.17 -12.66
C PHE A 79 -8.35 -0.67 -12.36
N VAL A 80 -9.48 -0.17 -11.85
CA VAL A 80 -9.61 1.25 -11.47
C VAL A 80 -8.65 1.61 -10.34
N ALA A 81 -8.55 0.78 -9.30
CA ALA A 81 -7.60 0.99 -8.19
C ALA A 81 -6.14 0.93 -8.66
N PHE A 82 -5.82 0.06 -9.62
CA PHE A 82 -4.48 -0.04 -10.21
C PHE A 82 -4.07 1.26 -10.91
N ILE A 83 -4.93 1.81 -11.77
CA ILE A 83 -4.65 3.07 -12.48
C ILE A 83 -4.41 4.21 -11.47
N LYS A 84 -5.26 4.32 -10.44
CA LYS A 84 -5.11 5.38 -9.44
C LYS A 84 -3.86 5.20 -8.57
N ARG A 85 -3.52 3.97 -8.17
CA ARG A 85 -2.25 3.69 -7.47
C ARG A 85 -1.02 4.03 -8.32
N ARG A 86 -1.08 3.85 -9.65
CA ARG A 86 -0.01 4.25 -10.58
C ARG A 86 0.14 5.77 -10.69
N SER A 87 -0.93 6.53 -10.49
CA SER A 87 -0.89 8.00 -10.48
C SER A 87 -0.33 8.59 -9.18
N ALA A 88 -0.42 7.86 -8.07
CA ALA A 88 0.12 8.25 -6.77
C ALA A 88 1.66 8.11 -6.77
N ARG A 89 2.37 9.18 -7.16
CA ARG A 89 3.83 9.24 -7.22
C ARG A 89 4.42 9.86 -5.95
N CYS A 90 5.53 9.31 -5.49
CA CYS A 90 6.32 9.88 -4.39
C CYS A 90 6.82 11.29 -4.80
N PRO A 91 6.64 12.33 -3.98
CA PRO A 91 7.07 13.68 -4.35
C PRO A 91 8.59 13.80 -4.48
N LEU A 92 9.35 12.98 -3.75
CA LEU A 92 10.82 13.00 -3.74
C LEU A 92 11.43 12.21 -4.91
N CYS A 93 11.18 10.90 -4.98
CA CYS A 93 11.81 10.04 -5.99
C CYS A 93 10.96 9.79 -7.24
N LYS A 94 9.73 10.32 -7.30
CA LYS A 94 8.75 10.14 -8.39
C LYS A 94 8.31 8.70 -8.69
N GLY A 95 8.83 7.70 -7.98
CA GLY A 95 8.37 6.31 -8.06
C GLY A 95 6.94 6.13 -7.53
N THR A 96 6.33 4.97 -7.81
CA THR A 96 4.95 4.63 -7.42
C THR A 96 4.95 3.84 -6.10
N PRO A 97 4.90 4.46 -4.91
CA PRO A 97 5.00 3.76 -3.62
C PRO A 97 3.89 2.73 -3.37
N LEU A 98 2.74 2.85 -4.04
CA LEU A 98 1.60 1.94 -3.86
C LEU A 98 1.59 0.77 -4.85
N LEU A 99 2.57 0.73 -5.76
CA LEU A 99 2.70 -0.32 -6.78
C LEU A 99 4.15 -0.82 -6.82
N ASN A 100 4.34 -2.12 -6.70
CA ASN A 100 5.66 -2.72 -6.78
C ASN A 100 6.13 -2.72 -8.24
N SER A 101 7.15 -1.92 -8.58
CA SER A 101 7.74 -1.88 -9.92
C SER A 101 8.88 -2.88 -10.12
N GLY A 102 9.21 -3.69 -9.10
CA GLY A 102 10.34 -4.62 -9.13
C GLY A 102 11.72 -3.97 -8.92
N ALA A 103 11.79 -2.64 -8.77
CA ALA A 103 13.03 -1.97 -8.40
C ALA A 103 13.46 -2.37 -6.98
N LEU A 104 14.77 -2.35 -6.73
CA LEU A 104 15.35 -2.74 -5.44
C LEU A 104 14.73 -1.88 -4.32
N PRO A 105 14.03 -2.49 -3.34
CA PRO A 105 13.44 -1.75 -2.24
C PRO A 105 14.54 -1.21 -1.32
N HIS A 106 14.32 0.00 -0.80
CA HIS A 106 15.19 0.61 0.19
C HIS A 106 15.24 -0.26 1.45
N GLY A 107 16.39 -0.38 2.13
CA GLY A 107 16.53 -1.18 3.36
C GLY A 107 15.69 -0.71 4.56
N LYS A 108 14.95 0.39 4.42
CA LYS A 108 14.00 0.90 5.42
C LYS A 108 12.54 0.62 5.04
N ALA A 109 12.30 0.09 3.84
CA ALA A 109 10.96 -0.23 3.37
C ALA A 109 10.40 -1.40 4.19
N HIS A 110 9.22 -1.19 4.76
CA HIS A 110 8.53 -2.24 5.50
C HIS A 110 7.76 -3.16 4.53
N ARG A 111 7.67 -4.45 4.87
CA ARG A 111 6.87 -5.46 4.19
C ARG A 111 6.24 -6.35 5.23
N ILE A 112 4.93 -6.57 5.12
CA ILE A 112 4.22 -7.57 5.92
C ILE A 112 4.19 -8.86 5.09
N PRO A 113 4.98 -9.90 5.41
CA PRO A 113 4.84 -11.19 4.71
C PRO A 113 3.45 -11.78 4.99
N PRO A 114 2.77 -12.38 3.99
CA PRO A 114 3.23 -12.74 2.64
C PRO A 114 3.10 -11.62 1.59
N LEU A 115 2.54 -10.46 1.95
CA LEU A 115 2.26 -9.37 1.03
C LEU A 115 3.53 -8.71 0.46
N ASN A 116 3.41 -8.03 -0.68
CA ASN A 116 4.52 -7.27 -1.25
C ASN A 116 4.62 -5.85 -0.65
N HIS A 117 5.68 -5.10 -0.97
CA HIS A 117 5.89 -3.75 -0.44
C HIS A 117 4.78 -2.77 -0.85
N GLY A 118 4.30 -2.84 -2.09
CA GLY A 118 3.24 -1.94 -2.58
C GLY A 118 1.89 -2.19 -1.91
N THR A 119 1.52 -3.46 -1.71
CA THR A 119 0.30 -3.83 -0.97
C THR A 119 0.43 -3.48 0.51
N THR A 120 1.60 -3.70 1.11
CA THR A 120 1.88 -3.28 2.50
C THR A 120 1.70 -1.77 2.65
N ALA A 121 2.31 -0.97 1.76
CA ALA A 121 2.17 0.49 1.77
C ALA A 121 0.72 0.93 1.53
N THR A 122 -0.02 0.24 0.67
CA THR A 122 -1.46 0.50 0.44
C THR A 122 -2.28 0.23 1.70
N LEU A 123 -2.01 -0.88 2.41
CA LEU A 123 -2.70 -1.21 3.67
C LEU A 123 -2.36 -0.21 4.76
N SER A 124 -1.09 0.16 4.95
CA SER A 124 -0.70 1.22 5.90
C SER A 124 -1.41 2.52 5.57
N LEU A 125 -1.48 2.89 4.29
CA LEU A 125 -2.20 4.09 3.86
C LEU A 125 -3.69 4.06 4.21
N ILE A 126 -4.35 2.91 4.07
CA ILE A 126 -5.77 2.76 4.42
C ILE A 126 -5.98 2.76 5.94
N CYS A 127 -5.13 2.03 6.68
CA CYS A 127 -5.33 1.80 8.11
C CYS A 127 -4.83 2.94 8.99
N THR A 128 -3.66 3.51 8.68
CA THR A 128 -3.00 4.53 9.51
C THR A 128 -2.90 5.89 8.83
N GLN A 129 -3.28 6.00 7.55
CA GLN A 129 -3.10 7.20 6.75
C GLN A 129 -1.63 7.64 6.61
N GLU A 130 -0.70 6.71 6.88
CA GLU A 130 0.73 6.89 6.67
C GLU A 130 1.23 5.87 5.66
N TYR A 131 2.26 6.24 4.91
CA TYR A 131 2.96 5.30 4.06
C TYR A 131 4.45 5.60 4.00
N ARG A 132 5.26 4.54 3.90
CA ARG A 132 6.69 4.64 3.64
C ARG A 132 6.97 4.31 2.18
N CYS A 133 7.61 5.22 1.46
CA CYS A 133 7.96 4.98 0.07
C CYS A 133 9.00 3.85 -0.02
N MET A 134 8.69 2.78 -0.77
CA MET A 134 9.58 1.62 -0.88
C MET A 134 10.91 1.92 -1.57
N TYR A 135 10.98 2.96 -2.42
CA TYR A 135 12.20 3.27 -3.19
C TYR A 135 13.15 4.23 -2.46
N CYS A 136 12.64 5.28 -1.82
CA CYS A 136 13.48 6.28 -1.13
C CYS A 136 13.45 6.17 0.40
N GLY A 137 12.65 5.25 0.96
CA GLY A 137 12.57 5.02 2.40
C GLY A 137 11.90 6.13 3.22
N ASN A 138 11.48 7.25 2.62
CA ASN A 138 10.83 8.35 3.34
C ASN A 138 9.42 7.99 3.80
N LEU A 139 9.09 8.37 5.04
CA LEU A 139 7.77 8.21 5.65
C LEU A 139 6.93 9.48 5.40
N TYR A 140 5.70 9.29 4.96
CA TYR A 140 4.73 10.35 4.73
C TYR A 140 3.47 10.08 5.55
N ASP A 141 2.90 11.17 6.06
CA ASP A 141 1.64 11.18 6.81
C ASP A 141 0.65 12.09 6.08
N LEU A 142 -0.52 11.55 5.74
CA LEU A 142 -1.59 12.27 5.04
C LEU A 142 -2.38 13.20 5.98
N LEU A 143 -2.36 12.97 7.29
CA LEU A 143 -3.02 13.83 8.26
C LEU A 143 -2.19 15.08 8.56
N LYS A 144 -0.87 14.99 8.44
CA LYS A 144 0.03 16.09 8.78
C LYS A 144 -0.20 17.33 7.91
N PRO A 145 -0.70 18.47 8.45
CA PRO A 145 -1.02 19.69 7.70
C PRO A 145 0.18 20.19 6.90
N ILE A 146 -0.08 20.72 5.70
CA ILE A 146 0.96 21.30 4.87
C ILE A 146 1.42 22.60 5.55
N GLN A 147 2.72 22.89 5.55
CA GLN A 147 3.25 24.08 6.23
C GLN A 147 2.67 25.39 5.71
N SER A 148 2.23 25.45 4.45
CA SER A 148 1.55 26.61 3.87
C SER A 148 0.21 26.89 4.55
N GLU A 149 -0.55 25.85 4.85
CA GLU A 149 -1.83 25.94 5.56
C GLU A 149 -1.64 26.46 7.00
N LYS A 150 -0.58 26.02 7.68
CA LYS A 150 -0.23 26.54 9.02
C LYS A 150 0.09 28.02 9.06
N ARG A 151 0.65 28.57 7.96
CA ARG A 151 0.92 30.00 7.85
C ARG A 151 -0.37 30.78 7.61
N ALA A 152 -1.28 30.26 6.78
CA ALA A 152 -2.57 30.88 6.52
C ALA A 152 -3.46 30.94 7.77
N SER A 153 -3.45 29.91 8.63
CA SER A 153 -4.26 29.88 9.86
C SER A 153 -3.75 30.79 10.99
N ARG A 154 -2.57 31.40 10.85
CA ARG A 154 -1.95 32.23 11.90
C ARG A 154 -2.18 33.74 11.66
N ASN A 155 -2.69 34.10 10.49
CA ASN A 155 -3.05 35.46 10.12
C ASN A 155 -4.57 35.63 10.17
#